data_AF-A0A7S3TPA9-F1
#
_entry.id   AF-A0A7S3TPA9-F1
#
_cell.length_a   1.000
_cell.length_b   1.000
_cell.length_c   1.000
_cell.angle_alpha   90.00
_cell.angle_beta   90.00
_cell.angle_gamma   90.00
#
_symmetry.space_group_name_H-M   'P 1'
#
loop_
_entity.id
_entity.type
_entity.pdbx_description
1 polymer ?
#
loop_
_entity_poly.entity_id
_entity_poly.type
_entity_poly.pdbx_seq_one_letter_code
_entity_poly.pdbx_strand_id
1 'polypeptide(L)'
;MPARCVALQRQYLEHCGIEQEHGCAELAKVPQQFGGDSEVLGAFRGFQQACRGAVQSAIMTRARGGGGMGGGGGGGGGGLRFREGASVECLIGHEWRDGVVVATNFTPPAESGAPEGWVAPYQVKLATGELVLAPFDEEAIIREHGAASRVDPSLPPPRYAVGTKVACRMRPGDPGEWADGTVVGHHYRPPGVPRHALVAPYQIKLESGELIFAPADNDDTIRKR
;
A
#
# COMPACT_ATOMS: atom_id res chain seq x y z
N MET A 1 -3.38 -17.73 -1.92
CA MET A 1 -2.24 -17.12 -2.65
C MET A 1 -2.70 -16.83 -4.07
N PRO A 2 -3.16 -15.62 -4.44
CA PRO A 2 -3.30 -15.29 -5.84
C PRO A 2 -1.89 -15.40 -6.45
N ALA A 3 -1.74 -16.32 -7.39
CA ALA A 3 -0.46 -16.74 -7.92
C ALA A 3 0.29 -15.56 -8.55
N ARG A 4 1.62 -15.56 -8.45
CA ARG A 4 2.54 -14.56 -9.04
C ARG A 4 2.23 -14.21 -10.51
N CYS A 5 1.52 -15.08 -11.24
CA CYS A 5 1.02 -14.83 -12.59
C CYS A 5 0.01 -13.68 -12.69
N VAL A 6 -0.86 -13.48 -11.68
CA VAL A 6 -1.87 -12.41 -11.70
C VAL A 6 -1.22 -11.04 -11.52
N ALA A 7 -0.20 -10.94 -10.66
CA ALA A 7 0.55 -9.71 -10.47
C ALA A 7 1.37 -9.33 -11.71
N LEU A 8 2.01 -10.31 -12.36
CA LEU A 8 2.71 -10.12 -13.63
C LEU A 8 1.76 -9.74 -14.79
N GLN A 9 0.60 -10.40 -14.89
CA GLN A 9 -0.42 -10.04 -15.87
C GLN A 9 -0.92 -8.61 -15.67
N ARG A 10 -1.14 -8.19 -14.42
CA ARG A 10 -1.59 -6.82 -14.09
C ARG A 10 -0.58 -5.73 -14.45
N GLN A 11 0.71 -5.94 -14.14
CA GLN A 11 1.77 -5.02 -14.56
C GLN A 11 1.94 -4.96 -16.08
N TYR A 12 1.78 -6.09 -16.75
CA TYR A 12 1.84 -6.14 -18.21
C TYR A 12 0.69 -5.38 -18.87
N LEU A 13 -0.52 -5.46 -18.30
CA LEU A 13 -1.70 -4.74 -18.81
C LEU A 13 -1.55 -3.21 -18.69
N GLU A 14 -0.96 -2.69 -17.60
CA GLU A 14 -0.63 -1.26 -17.48
C GLU A 14 0.40 -0.82 -18.51
N HIS A 15 1.44 -1.65 -18.72
CA HIS A 15 2.45 -1.39 -19.74
C HIS A 15 1.85 -1.36 -21.16
N CYS A 16 0.78 -2.12 -21.38
CA CYS A 16 0.00 -2.11 -22.63
C CYS A 16 -1.06 -0.98 -22.70
N GLY A 17 -1.12 -0.07 -21.73
CA GLY A 17 -2.04 1.07 -21.72
C GLY A 17 -3.47 0.74 -21.26
N ILE A 18 -3.70 -0.44 -20.68
CA ILE A 18 -4.96 -0.79 -20.02
C ILE A 18 -4.79 -0.45 -18.54
N GLU A 19 -5.30 0.72 -18.14
CA GLU A 19 -5.24 1.17 -16.73
C GLU A 19 -5.89 0.13 -15.81
N GLN A 20 -5.20 -0.24 -14.72
CA GLN A 20 -5.67 -1.27 -13.78
C GLN A 20 -7.03 -0.93 -13.16
N GLU A 21 -7.31 0.35 -12.95
CA GLU A 21 -8.59 0.83 -12.43
C GLU A 21 -9.62 1.09 -13.53
N HIS A 22 -9.25 0.98 -14.82
CA HIS A 22 -10.16 1.26 -15.94
C HIS A 22 -11.44 0.45 -15.84
N GLY A 23 -11.33 -0.86 -15.55
CA GLY A 23 -12.51 -1.71 -15.36
C GLY A 23 -13.40 -1.25 -14.21
N CYS A 24 -12.82 -0.85 -13.08
CA CYS A 24 -13.57 -0.31 -11.95
C CYS A 24 -14.20 1.05 -12.28
N ALA A 25 -13.48 1.91 -13.01
CA ALA A 25 -13.95 3.22 -13.45
C ALA A 25 -15.09 3.12 -14.47
N GLU A 26 -15.01 2.19 -15.42
CA GLU A 26 -16.09 1.90 -16.37
C GLU A 26 -17.30 1.29 -15.66
N LEU A 27 -17.08 0.35 -14.72
CA LEU A 27 -18.16 -0.21 -13.91
C LEU A 27 -18.87 0.87 -13.06
N ALA A 28 -18.14 1.86 -12.55
CA ALA A 28 -18.73 2.98 -11.80
C ALA A 28 -19.64 3.86 -12.67
N LYS A 29 -19.45 3.87 -14.00
CA LYS A 29 -20.27 4.63 -14.96
C LYS A 29 -21.53 3.88 -15.39
N VAL A 30 -21.67 2.59 -15.08
CA VAL A 30 -22.82 1.77 -15.52
C VAL A 30 -24.18 2.40 -15.15
N PRO A 31 -24.41 2.90 -13.92
CA PRO A 31 -25.67 3.55 -13.58
C PRO A 31 -25.97 4.82 -14.39
N GLN A 32 -24.94 5.54 -14.83
CA GLN A 32 -25.06 6.77 -15.63
C GLN A 32 -25.29 6.45 -17.11
N GLN A 33 -24.60 5.44 -17.64
CA GLN A 33 -24.69 5.03 -19.05
C GLN A 33 -25.95 4.22 -19.36
N PHE A 34 -26.41 3.40 -18.41
CA PHE A 34 -27.52 2.47 -18.58
C PHE A 34 -28.67 2.73 -17.60
N GLY A 35 -28.81 3.97 -17.12
CA GLY A 35 -29.80 4.34 -16.09
C GLY A 35 -31.27 4.04 -16.41
N GLY A 36 -31.59 3.86 -17.71
CA GLY A 36 -32.94 3.47 -18.16
C GLY A 36 -33.14 1.96 -18.33
N ASP A 37 -32.09 1.14 -18.25
CA ASP A 37 -32.15 -0.30 -18.51
C ASP A 37 -32.21 -1.10 -17.20
N SER A 38 -33.41 -1.56 -16.86
CA SER A 38 -33.65 -2.28 -15.61
C SER A 38 -32.94 -3.64 -15.54
N GLU A 39 -32.67 -4.28 -16.68
CA GLU A 39 -32.01 -5.58 -16.74
C GLU A 39 -30.52 -5.43 -16.45
N VAL A 40 -29.87 -4.48 -17.14
CA VAL A 40 -28.44 -4.16 -16.92
C VAL A 40 -28.20 -3.68 -15.49
N LEU A 41 -29.05 -2.80 -14.97
CA LEU A 41 -28.96 -2.34 -13.58
C LEU A 41 -29.22 -3.49 -12.57
N GLY A 42 -30.11 -4.43 -12.92
CA GLY A 42 -30.37 -5.63 -12.12
C GLY A 42 -29.15 -6.54 -12.03
N ALA A 43 -28.53 -6.85 -13.17
CA ALA A 43 -27.31 -7.65 -13.24
C ALA A 43 -26.14 -6.96 -12.52
N PHE A 44 -26.00 -5.64 -12.70
CA PHE A 44 -24.96 -4.86 -12.02
C PHE A 44 -25.11 -4.89 -10.49
N ARG A 45 -26.34 -4.72 -9.98
CA ARG A 45 -26.62 -4.88 -8.53
C ARG A 45 -26.30 -6.29 -8.03
N GLY A 46 -26.65 -7.32 -8.81
CA GLY A 46 -26.33 -8.71 -8.47
C GLY A 46 -24.82 -8.95 -8.39
N PHE A 47 -24.05 -8.39 -9.33
CA PHE A 47 -22.59 -8.43 -9.32
C PHE A 47 -22.01 -7.71 -8.08
N GLN A 48 -22.48 -6.50 -7.77
CA GLN A 48 -22.06 -5.75 -6.57
C GLN A 48 -22.34 -6.54 -5.28
N GLN A 49 -23.51 -7.18 -5.18
CA GLN A 49 -23.87 -8.05 -4.05
C GLN A 49 -22.94 -9.25 -3.93
N ALA A 50 -22.59 -9.91 -5.04
CA ALA A 50 -21.66 -11.04 -5.05
C ALA A 50 -20.26 -10.61 -4.58
N CYS A 51 -19.74 -9.48 -5.08
CA CYS A 51 -18.46 -8.92 -4.63
C CYS A 51 -18.47 -8.61 -3.13
N ARG A 52 -19.53 -7.94 -2.63
CA ARG A 52 -19.70 -7.65 -1.20
C ARG A 52 -19.73 -8.94 -0.38
N GLY A 53 -20.50 -9.94 -0.79
CA GLY A 53 -20.60 -11.23 -0.11
C GLY A 53 -19.26 -11.98 -0.04
N ALA A 54 -18.48 -11.96 -1.12
CA ALA A 54 -17.16 -12.59 -1.14
C ALA A 54 -16.18 -11.90 -0.18
N VAL A 55 -16.17 -10.57 -0.14
CA VAL A 55 -15.33 -9.79 0.79
C VAL A 55 -15.75 -10.04 2.24
N GLN A 56 -17.05 -9.99 2.54
CA GLN A 56 -17.58 -10.30 3.87
C GLN A 56 -17.20 -11.71 4.33
N SER A 57 -17.32 -12.71 3.44
CA SER A 57 -16.93 -14.09 3.72
C SER A 57 -15.42 -14.23 4.00
N ALA A 58 -14.58 -13.55 3.22
CA ALA A 58 -13.13 -13.55 3.44
C ALA A 58 -12.74 -12.91 4.78
N ILE A 59 -13.37 -11.79 5.14
CA ILE A 59 -13.17 -11.12 6.44
C ILE A 59 -13.55 -12.06 7.58
N MET A 60 -14.74 -12.67 7.52
CA MET A 60 -15.23 -13.56 8.57
C MET A 60 -14.41 -14.84 8.69
N THR A 61 -13.97 -15.42 7.57
CA THR A 61 -13.11 -16.60 7.55
C THR A 61 -11.78 -16.31 8.25
N ARG A 62 -11.19 -15.14 7.97
CA ARG A 62 -9.92 -14.72 8.56
C ARG A 62 -10.06 -14.34 10.04
N ALA A 63 -11.16 -13.67 10.41
CA ALA A 63 -11.48 -13.38 11.81
C ALA A 63 -11.64 -14.67 12.65
N ARG A 64 -12.21 -15.73 12.08
CA ARG A 64 -12.32 -17.06 12.73
C ARG A 64 -10.99 -17.82 12.78
N GLY A 65 -10.14 -17.67 11.76
CA GLY A 65 -8.83 -18.33 11.67
C GLY A 65 -7.75 -17.75 12.61
N GLY A 66 -7.94 -16.53 13.13
CA GLY A 66 -7.04 -15.90 14.10
C GLY A 66 -7.20 -16.36 15.56
N GLY A 67 -8.12 -17.30 15.84
CA GLY A 67 -8.47 -17.77 17.19
C GLY A 67 -7.84 -19.09 17.63
N GLY A 68 -6.65 -19.46 17.14
CA GLY A 68 -5.97 -20.70 17.52
C GLY A 68 -5.17 -20.57 18.82
N MET A 69 -5.60 -21.28 19.87
CA MET A 69 -4.92 -21.46 21.16
C MET A 69 -3.47 -21.97 21.00
N GLY A 70 -2.54 -21.33 21.70
CA GLY A 70 -1.22 -21.86 22.03
C GLY A 70 -0.82 -21.36 23.41
N GLY A 71 -0.97 -22.22 24.44
CA GLY A 71 -0.60 -21.90 25.82
C GLY A 71 0.92 -21.79 26.00
N GLY A 72 1.34 -20.89 26.89
CA GLY A 72 2.71 -20.84 27.39
C GLY A 72 3.23 -19.43 27.69
N GLY A 73 2.92 -18.92 28.90
CA GLY A 73 3.82 -18.08 29.70
C GLY A 73 4.16 -16.64 29.24
N GLY A 74 3.66 -15.65 29.99
CA GLY A 74 4.45 -14.45 30.32
C GLY A 74 4.02 -13.10 29.73
N GLY A 75 3.03 -12.46 30.38
CA GLY A 75 3.00 -11.01 30.68
C GLY A 75 3.09 -9.96 29.55
N GLY A 76 1.93 -9.39 29.16
CA GLY A 76 1.81 -8.09 28.46
C GLY A 76 0.50 -8.00 27.66
N GLY A 77 -0.41 -7.08 28.02
CA GLY A 77 -1.82 -7.10 27.59
C GLY A 77 -2.05 -6.97 26.08
N GLY A 78 -2.98 -7.79 25.56
CA GLY A 78 -3.41 -7.82 24.16
C GLY A 78 -4.23 -6.60 23.75
N GLY A 79 -3.57 -5.47 23.57
CA GLY A 79 -4.13 -4.21 23.06
C GLY A 79 -3.70 -3.95 21.62
N LEU A 80 -4.58 -3.29 20.87
CA LEU A 80 -4.30 -2.73 19.54
C LEU A 80 -3.00 -1.90 19.56
N ARG A 81 -2.16 -2.05 18.53
CA ARG A 81 -0.86 -1.35 18.38
C ARG A 81 -0.98 0.18 18.38
N PHE A 82 -2.08 0.73 17.87
CA PHE A 82 -2.28 2.17 17.72
C PHE A 82 -3.43 2.67 18.61
N ARG A 83 -3.31 3.92 19.09
CA ARG A 83 -4.35 4.61 19.86
C ARG A 83 -5.05 5.66 18.99
N GLU A 84 -6.21 6.12 19.43
CA GLU A 84 -6.87 7.28 18.81
C GLU A 84 -5.94 8.50 18.80
N GLY A 85 -5.88 9.20 17.68
CA GLY A 85 -4.94 10.28 17.40
C GLY A 85 -3.57 9.83 16.86
N ALA A 86 -3.28 8.52 16.78
CA ALA A 86 -1.99 8.06 16.23
C ALA A 86 -1.89 8.30 14.72
N SER A 87 -0.74 8.84 14.29
CA SER A 87 -0.40 8.98 12.87
C SER A 87 0.04 7.63 12.29
N VAL A 88 -0.65 7.21 11.25
CA VAL A 88 -0.48 5.90 10.61
C VAL A 88 -0.48 6.02 9.10
N GLU A 89 0.04 5.00 8.42
CA GLU A 89 -0.18 4.77 7.00
C GLU A 89 -1.09 3.55 6.83
N CYS A 90 -2.09 3.67 5.97
CA CYS A 90 -3.00 2.57 5.61
C CYS A 90 -2.81 2.16 4.16
N LEU A 91 -2.81 0.85 3.91
CA LEU A 91 -2.78 0.31 2.55
C LEU A 91 -4.18 0.41 1.92
N ILE A 92 -4.32 1.27 0.92
CA ILE A 92 -5.56 1.49 0.15
C ILE A 92 -5.29 1.08 -1.29
N GLY A 93 -5.96 0.01 -1.74
CA GLY A 93 -5.64 -0.63 -3.02
C GLY A 93 -4.21 -1.18 -3.00
N HIS A 94 -3.28 -0.47 -3.64
CA HIS A 94 -1.86 -0.80 -3.71
C HIS A 94 -0.94 0.28 -3.12
N GLU A 95 -1.50 1.38 -2.62
CA GLU A 95 -0.76 2.54 -2.14
C GLU A 95 -0.89 2.72 -0.64
N TRP A 96 0.17 3.20 -0.01
CA TRP A 96 0.15 3.62 1.38
C TRP A 96 -0.28 5.07 1.45
N ARG A 97 -1.37 5.33 2.18
CA ARG A 97 -1.91 6.68 2.37
C ARG A 97 -1.84 7.05 3.84
N ASP A 98 -1.35 8.26 4.10
CA ASP A 98 -1.27 8.82 5.44
C ASP A 98 -2.66 9.07 6.02
N GLY A 99 -2.79 8.80 7.31
CA GLY A 99 -4.01 9.05 8.06
C GLY A 99 -3.77 9.11 9.56
N VAL A 100 -4.86 9.39 10.27
CA VAL A 100 -4.90 9.45 11.73
C VAL A 100 -5.97 8.48 12.21
N VAL A 101 -5.64 7.64 13.19
CA VAL A 101 -6.62 6.77 13.84
C VAL A 101 -7.65 7.64 14.56
N VAL A 102 -8.92 7.52 14.19
CA VAL A 102 -10.01 8.31 14.80
C VAL A 102 -10.85 7.49 15.77
N ALA A 103 -10.88 6.17 15.62
CA ALA A 103 -11.55 5.27 16.53
C ALA A 103 -10.84 3.91 16.56
N THR A 104 -10.82 3.29 17.74
CA THR A 104 -10.36 1.90 17.92
C THR A 104 -11.56 1.00 18.23
N ASN A 105 -11.49 -0.29 17.84
CA ASN A 105 -12.59 -1.24 17.97
C ASN A 105 -13.92 -0.67 17.41
N PHE A 106 -13.84 -0.10 16.21
CA PHE A 106 -14.95 0.59 15.59
C PHE A 106 -15.96 -0.39 15.00
N THR A 107 -17.23 -0.25 15.35
CA THR A 107 -18.33 -1.00 14.72
C THR A 107 -18.78 -0.27 13.46
N PRO A 108 -18.53 -0.79 12.26
CA PRO A 108 -18.92 -0.13 11.02
C PRO A 108 -20.44 -0.11 10.88
N PRO A 109 -21.02 0.98 10.32
CA PRO A 109 -22.45 1.04 10.07
C PRO A 109 -22.83 0.08 8.93
N ALA A 110 -24.10 -0.33 8.84
CA ALA A 110 -24.55 -1.39 7.93
C ALA A 110 -24.32 -1.07 6.44
N GLU A 111 -24.31 0.22 6.09
CA GLU A 111 -24.02 0.76 4.76
C GLU A 111 -22.55 0.63 4.34
N SER A 112 -21.63 0.37 5.27
CA SER A 112 -20.19 0.28 5.00
C SER A 112 -19.75 -0.94 4.20
N GLY A 113 -20.64 -1.92 4.00
CA GLY A 113 -20.29 -3.17 3.34
C GLY A 113 -19.71 -4.23 4.29
N ALA A 114 -19.35 -3.86 5.51
CA ALA A 114 -18.79 -4.77 6.50
C ALA A 114 -19.79 -5.88 6.91
N PRO A 115 -19.32 -7.03 7.42
CA PRO A 115 -20.18 -8.04 8.00
C PRO A 115 -20.93 -7.50 9.23
N GLU A 116 -22.17 -7.92 9.43
CA GLU A 116 -22.95 -7.56 10.61
C GLU A 116 -22.28 -8.06 11.90
N GLY A 117 -22.21 -7.19 12.92
CA GLY A 117 -21.57 -7.50 14.20
C GLY A 117 -20.04 -7.61 14.16
N TRP A 118 -19.41 -7.41 13.00
CA TRP A 118 -17.95 -7.36 12.90
C TRP A 118 -17.42 -6.00 13.39
N VAL A 119 -16.31 -6.03 14.11
CA VAL A 119 -15.65 -4.85 14.67
C VAL A 119 -14.31 -4.67 13.97
N ALA A 120 -14.11 -3.49 13.38
CA ALA A 120 -12.85 -3.11 12.78
C ALA A 120 -11.86 -2.69 13.90
N PRO A 121 -10.61 -3.18 13.87
CA PRO A 121 -9.57 -2.71 14.78
C PRO A 121 -9.41 -1.19 14.79
N TYR A 122 -9.42 -0.56 13.61
CA TYR A 122 -9.24 0.89 13.48
C TYR A 122 -10.14 1.50 12.40
N GLN A 123 -10.69 2.66 12.72
CA GLN A 123 -11.16 3.63 11.73
C GLN A 123 -10.08 4.70 11.58
N VAL A 124 -9.68 4.98 10.34
CA VAL A 124 -8.61 5.92 10.02
C VAL A 124 -9.16 7.02 9.13
N LYS A 125 -8.89 8.27 9.50
CA LYS A 125 -9.15 9.43 8.66
C LYS A 125 -7.90 9.73 7.85
N LEU A 126 -7.98 9.51 6.54
CA LEU A 126 -6.89 9.83 5.62
C LEU A 126 -6.67 11.35 5.56
N ALA A 127 -5.47 11.76 5.15
CA ALA A 127 -5.11 13.18 4.99
C ALA A 127 -6.05 13.92 4.01
N THR A 128 -6.67 13.21 3.06
CA THR A 128 -7.67 13.75 2.13
C THR A 128 -9.04 14.02 2.78
N GLY A 129 -9.23 13.62 4.05
CA GLY A 129 -10.49 13.73 4.79
C GLY A 129 -11.39 12.50 4.68
N GLU A 130 -11.05 11.53 3.83
CA GLU A 130 -11.76 10.27 3.66
C GLU A 130 -11.63 9.36 4.90
N LEU A 131 -12.72 8.68 5.29
CA LEU A 131 -12.71 7.71 6.37
C LEU A 131 -12.60 6.29 5.81
N VAL A 132 -11.57 5.56 6.22
CA VAL A 132 -11.31 4.18 5.83
C VAL A 132 -11.25 3.26 7.04
N LEU A 133 -11.39 1.96 6.80
CA LEU A 133 -11.31 0.92 7.83
C LEU A 133 -10.04 0.11 7.61
N ALA A 134 -9.27 -0.10 8.67
CA ALA A 134 -8.21 -1.10 8.67
C ALA A 134 -8.78 -2.40 9.27
N PRO A 135 -9.06 -3.42 8.45
CA PRO A 135 -9.81 -4.60 8.90
C PRO A 135 -9.02 -5.53 9.82
N PHE A 136 -7.69 -5.47 9.82
CA PHE A 136 -6.87 -6.25 10.74
C PHE A 136 -5.71 -5.39 11.25
N ASP A 137 -5.29 -5.62 12.49
CA ASP A 137 -4.11 -4.98 13.08
C ASP A 137 -2.82 -5.65 12.59
N GLU A 138 -2.59 -5.59 11.29
CA GLU A 138 -1.44 -6.18 10.63
C GLU A 138 -0.60 -5.10 9.97
N GLU A 139 0.71 -5.24 10.03
CA GLU A 139 1.64 -4.29 9.41
C GLU A 139 1.51 -4.21 7.87
N ALA A 140 0.89 -5.23 7.25
CA ALA A 140 0.55 -5.23 5.83
C ALA A 140 -0.69 -4.37 5.50
N ILE A 141 -1.41 -3.88 6.51
CA ILE A 141 -2.68 -3.13 6.36
C ILE A 141 -2.56 -1.74 6.98
N ILE A 142 -1.96 -1.66 8.17
CA ILE A 142 -1.78 -0.43 8.93
C ILE A 142 -0.42 -0.44 9.65
N ARG A 143 0.30 0.67 9.52
CA ARG A 143 1.63 0.85 10.11
C ARG A 143 1.79 2.27 10.66
N GLU A 144 2.78 2.45 11.52
CA GLU A 144 3.14 3.77 12.04
C GLU A 144 3.57 4.68 10.89
N HIS A 145 3.19 5.95 10.94
CA HIS A 145 3.64 6.93 9.95
C HIS A 145 5.18 6.98 9.91
N GLY A 146 5.75 6.89 8.70
CA GLY A 146 7.21 6.83 8.52
C GLY A 146 7.81 5.45 8.80
N ALA A 147 7.01 4.38 8.94
CA ALA A 147 7.53 3.02 9.07
C ALA A 147 8.33 2.54 7.85
N ALA A 148 8.11 3.12 6.66
CA ALA A 148 8.98 2.92 5.51
C ALA A 148 10.37 3.55 5.67
N SER A 149 10.51 4.55 6.56
CA SER A 149 11.74 5.28 6.84
C SER A 149 12.50 4.74 8.06
N ARG A 150 11.98 3.71 8.75
CA ARG A 150 12.75 2.99 9.77
C ARG A 150 13.82 2.16 9.05
N VAL A 151 15.00 2.75 8.96
CA VAL A 151 16.25 2.09 8.56
C VAL A 151 16.38 0.82 9.38
N ASP A 152 16.42 -0.33 8.71
CA ASP A 152 16.80 -1.58 9.36
C ASP A 152 18.25 -1.41 9.86
N PRO A 153 18.50 -1.48 11.18
CA PRO A 153 19.82 -1.23 11.75
C PRO A 153 20.88 -2.26 11.33
N SER A 154 20.47 -3.37 10.69
CA SER A 154 21.38 -4.35 10.10
C SER A 154 21.85 -3.99 8.68
N LEU A 155 21.24 -2.99 8.03
CA LEU A 155 21.66 -2.55 6.71
C LEU A 155 22.94 -1.70 6.79
N PRO A 156 23.89 -1.89 5.86
CA PRO A 156 25.10 -1.10 5.83
C PRO A 156 24.75 0.39 5.67
N PRO A 157 25.48 1.29 6.37
CA PRO A 157 25.28 2.72 6.24
C PRO A 157 25.62 3.17 4.82
N PRO A 158 24.73 3.95 4.15
CA PRO A 158 25.00 4.45 2.82
C PRO A 158 26.18 5.44 2.80
N ARG A 159 27.00 5.40 1.74
CA ARG A 159 28.15 6.32 1.51
C ARG A 159 27.77 7.81 1.43
N TYR A 160 26.58 8.16 0.94
CA TYR A 160 26.16 9.56 0.74
C TYR A 160 25.01 9.94 1.67
N ALA A 161 25.09 11.09 2.36
CA ALA A 161 24.01 11.56 3.23
C ALA A 161 22.82 12.11 2.44
N VAL A 162 21.63 12.17 3.07
CA VAL A 162 20.49 12.91 2.53
C VAL A 162 20.88 14.38 2.31
N GLY A 163 20.50 14.94 1.18
CA GLY A 163 20.90 16.27 0.70
C GLY A 163 22.17 16.27 -0.16
N THR A 164 22.90 15.15 -0.26
CA THR A 164 24.12 15.08 -1.10
C THR A 164 23.75 15.13 -2.58
N LYS A 165 24.46 15.97 -3.33
CA LYS A 165 24.41 16.00 -4.80
C LYS A 165 25.14 14.80 -5.39
N VAL A 166 24.44 14.05 -6.24
CA VAL A 166 24.93 12.80 -6.82
C VAL A 166 24.56 12.72 -8.29
N ALA A 167 25.32 11.96 -9.04
CA ALA A 167 24.97 11.50 -10.37
C ALA A 167 24.49 10.06 -10.28
N CYS A 168 23.31 9.78 -10.82
CA CYS A 168 22.76 8.43 -10.88
C CYS A 168 22.79 7.92 -12.32
N ARG A 169 23.12 6.64 -12.48
CA ARG A 169 23.12 6.02 -13.80
C ARG A 169 21.69 5.77 -14.27
N MET A 170 21.37 6.29 -15.45
CA MET A 170 20.11 6.05 -16.15
C MET A 170 20.20 4.73 -16.95
N ARG A 171 19.14 4.38 -17.70
CA ARG A 171 19.09 3.11 -18.45
C ARG A 171 20.34 2.94 -19.33
N PRO A 172 20.96 1.74 -19.36
CA PRO A 172 22.10 1.47 -20.24
C PRO A 172 21.74 1.76 -21.70
N GLY A 173 22.52 2.62 -22.36
CA GLY A 173 22.37 2.95 -23.78
C GLY A 173 21.76 4.33 -24.09
N ASP A 174 21.31 5.09 -23.09
CA ASP A 174 20.80 6.45 -23.32
C ASP A 174 21.94 7.50 -23.43
N PRO A 175 21.89 8.44 -24.40
CA PRO A 175 22.81 9.57 -24.47
C PRO A 175 22.50 10.56 -23.34
N GLY A 176 23.29 10.49 -22.27
CA GLY A 176 22.97 11.13 -20.97
C GLY A 176 22.97 10.14 -19.82
N GLU A 177 23.84 9.12 -19.90
CA GLU A 177 23.94 7.95 -19.02
C GLU A 177 23.96 8.27 -17.52
N TRP A 178 24.32 9.49 -17.15
CA TRP A 178 24.34 9.97 -15.77
C TRP A 178 23.47 11.21 -15.63
N ALA A 179 22.42 11.10 -14.80
CA ALA A 179 21.54 12.21 -14.46
C ALA A 179 21.88 12.76 -13.08
N ASP A 180 21.96 14.08 -12.97
CA ASP A 180 22.24 14.75 -11.70
C ASP A 180 20.98 14.82 -10.84
N GLY A 181 21.17 14.62 -9.53
CA GLY A 181 20.11 14.61 -8.56
C GLY A 181 20.60 14.85 -7.14
N THR A 182 19.67 14.82 -6.21
CA THR A 182 19.93 14.98 -4.78
C THR A 182 19.39 13.77 -4.05
N VAL A 183 20.18 13.18 -3.14
CA VAL A 183 19.71 12.12 -2.26
C VAL A 183 18.60 12.69 -1.37
N VAL A 184 17.40 12.13 -1.44
CA VAL A 184 16.25 12.55 -0.62
C VAL A 184 15.88 11.52 0.45
N GLY A 185 16.40 10.29 0.33
CA GLY A 185 16.15 9.22 1.29
C GLY A 185 17.16 8.10 1.18
N HIS A 186 17.29 7.35 2.27
CA HIS A 186 18.08 6.13 2.36
C HIS A 186 17.19 4.91 2.43
N HIS A 187 17.72 3.77 2.01
CA HIS A 187 17.04 2.47 2.12
C HIS A 187 15.59 2.58 1.62
N TYR A 188 15.45 3.11 0.41
CA TYR A 188 14.20 3.25 -0.28
C TYR A 188 13.62 1.89 -0.65
N ARG A 189 12.37 1.67 -0.27
CA ARG A 189 11.62 0.47 -0.62
C ARG A 189 10.57 0.82 -1.67
N PRO A 190 10.65 0.25 -2.88
CA PRO A 190 9.59 0.42 -3.86
C PRO A 190 8.24 -0.08 -3.31
N PRO A 191 7.12 0.59 -3.63
CA PRO A 191 5.79 0.14 -3.24
C PRO A 191 5.53 -1.32 -3.68
N GLY A 192 4.83 -2.09 -2.84
CA GLY A 192 4.49 -3.49 -3.12
C GLY A 192 5.60 -4.53 -2.88
N VAL A 193 6.82 -4.12 -2.53
CA VAL A 193 7.94 -5.03 -2.25
C VAL A 193 7.89 -5.55 -0.79
N PRO A 194 7.84 -6.88 -0.55
CA PRO A 194 7.81 -7.45 0.81
C PRO A 194 9.02 -7.05 1.66
N ARG A 195 8.86 -6.96 3.00
CA ARG A 195 9.93 -6.51 3.94
C ARG A 195 11.25 -7.26 3.82
N HIS A 196 11.23 -8.54 3.45
CA HIS A 196 12.42 -9.37 3.30
C HIS A 196 13.15 -9.19 1.95
N ALA A 197 12.60 -8.39 1.03
CA ALA A 197 13.20 -8.14 -0.27
C ALA A 197 14.09 -6.88 -0.26
N LEU A 198 15.01 -6.85 -1.23
CA LEU A 198 16.05 -5.85 -1.42
C LEU A 198 15.51 -4.42 -1.33
N VAL A 199 16.25 -3.60 -0.58
CA VAL A 199 15.99 -2.19 -0.39
C VAL A 199 17.03 -1.41 -1.19
N ALA A 200 16.60 -0.42 -1.97
CA ALA A 200 17.51 0.43 -2.73
C ALA A 200 18.24 1.37 -1.76
N PRO A 201 19.58 1.48 -1.79
CA PRO A 201 20.30 2.29 -0.81
C PRO A 201 19.92 3.78 -0.81
N TYR A 202 19.48 4.32 -1.95
CA TYR A 202 19.16 5.73 -2.11
C TYR A 202 17.87 5.96 -2.90
N GLN A 203 17.03 6.89 -2.44
CA GLN A 203 16.06 7.60 -3.26
C GLN A 203 16.66 8.93 -3.69
N ILE A 204 16.55 9.25 -4.98
CA ILE A 204 17.21 10.41 -5.58
C ILE A 204 16.16 11.23 -6.31
N LYS A 205 16.12 12.53 -6.03
CA LYS A 205 15.33 13.48 -6.81
C LYS A 205 16.23 14.08 -7.89
N LEU A 206 15.93 13.78 -9.15
CA LEU A 206 16.60 14.36 -10.30
C LEU A 206 16.34 15.86 -10.37
N GLU A 207 17.21 16.61 -11.03
CA GLU A 207 17.00 18.05 -11.24
C GLU A 207 15.78 18.34 -12.14
N SER A 208 15.38 17.37 -12.97
CA SER A 208 14.11 17.40 -13.71
C SER A 208 12.86 17.32 -12.81
N GLY A 209 13.03 16.96 -11.53
CA GLY A 209 11.94 16.80 -10.55
C GLY A 209 11.48 15.35 -10.35
N GLU A 210 11.86 14.43 -11.23
CA GLU A 210 11.54 13.01 -11.15
C GLU A 210 12.23 12.34 -9.94
N LEU A 211 11.56 11.36 -9.33
CA LEU A 211 12.13 10.53 -8.26
C LEU A 211 12.56 9.18 -8.82
N ILE A 212 13.84 8.88 -8.68
CA ILE A 212 14.44 7.59 -9.05
C ILE A 212 15.10 6.95 -7.83
N PHE A 213 15.64 5.74 -8.00
CA PHE A 213 16.41 5.06 -6.96
C PHE A 213 17.67 4.42 -7.55
N ALA A 214 18.74 4.37 -6.75
CA ALA A 214 19.94 3.63 -7.10
C ALA A 214 19.80 2.18 -6.60
N PRO A 215 19.94 1.16 -7.46
CA PRO A 215 19.73 -0.24 -7.07
C PRO A 215 20.85 -0.80 -6.18
N ALA A 216 22.01 -0.15 -6.14
CA ALA A 216 23.16 -0.53 -5.33
C ALA A 216 23.93 0.71 -4.84
N ASP A 217 24.77 0.54 -3.81
CA ASP A 217 25.68 1.58 -3.33
C ASP A 217 27.08 1.34 -3.90
N ASN A 218 27.25 1.58 -5.20
CA ASN A 218 28.52 1.42 -5.90
C ASN A 218 28.70 2.50 -6.98
N ASP A 219 29.95 2.68 -7.40
CA ASP A 219 30.31 3.70 -8.40
C ASP A 219 29.78 3.38 -9.80
N ASP A 220 29.20 2.19 -10.02
CA ASP A 220 28.54 1.83 -11.28
C ASP A 220 27.12 2.36 -11.39
N THR A 221 26.51 2.76 -10.27
CA THR A 221 25.11 3.18 -10.18
C THR A 221 24.94 4.58 -9.58
N ILE A 222 25.83 5.00 -8.68
CA ILE A 222 25.77 6.31 -8.03
C ILE A 222 27.17 6.88 -7.75
N ARG A 223 27.37 8.16 -8.07
CA ARG A 223 28.63 8.88 -7.84
C ARG A 223 28.39 10.23 -7.20
N LYS A 224 29.34 10.70 -6.39
CA LYS A 224 29.32 12.06 -5.87
C LYS A 224 29.54 13.08 -7.00
N ARG A 225 28.85 14.22 -6.92
CA ARG A 225 29.15 15.42 -7.71
C ARG A 225 29.95 16.44 -6.89
#